data_AF-A0A704MC42-F1
#
_entry.id   AF-A0A704MC42-F1
#
_cell.length_a   1.000
_cell.length_b   1.000
_cell.length_c   1.000
_cell.angle_alpha   90.00
_cell.angle_beta   90.00
_cell.angle_gamma   90.00
#
_symmetry.space_group_name_H-M   'P 1'
#
loop_
_entity.id
_entity.type
_entity.pdbx_description
1 polymer ?
#
loop_
_entity_poly.entity_id
_entity_poly.type
_entity_poly.pdbx_seq_one_letter_code
_entity_poly.pdbx_strand_id
1 'polypeptide(L)'
;VYYPSKNNCESGEEAELVDCLRNEVLESTITLRKAEENIRLRINKWSEVKNAALDDAIPIALYRLDKSNQEFIRYRLAQCSFAESWGNGVGSFTRIYFCMAELNKQRAEQLMHADIPNYTEDTK
;
A
#
# COMPACT_ATOMS: atom_id res chain seq x y z
N VAL A 1 -13.13 3.05 -10.90
CA VAL A 1 -11.93 3.82 -10.48
C VAL A 1 -11.18 4.21 -11.73
N TYR A 2 -11.01 5.51 -11.97
CA TYR A 2 -10.27 6.07 -13.10
C TYR A 2 -8.83 6.29 -12.60
N TYR A 3 -7.85 5.54 -13.13
CA TYR A 3 -6.45 5.74 -12.76
C TYR A 3 -5.92 6.92 -13.58
N PRO A 4 -5.62 8.08 -12.97
CA PRO A 4 -5.11 9.21 -13.74
C PRO A 4 -3.76 8.83 -14.34
N SER A 5 -3.57 9.12 -15.62
CA SER A 5 -2.32 8.88 -16.35
C SER A 5 -1.18 9.84 -15.97
N LYS A 6 -1.33 10.62 -14.88
CA LYS A 6 -0.28 11.51 -14.40
C LYS A 6 0.75 10.69 -13.62
N ASN A 7 1.67 10.06 -14.33
CA ASN A 7 2.96 9.68 -13.77
C ASN A 7 3.98 10.81 -14.00
N ASN A 8 5.10 10.76 -13.29
CA ASN A 8 6.25 11.63 -13.53
C ASN A 8 7.10 11.16 -14.74
N CYS A 9 6.64 10.13 -15.47
CA CYS A 9 7.33 9.61 -16.65
C CYS A 9 6.82 10.35 -17.88
N GLU A 10 7.39 11.53 -18.16
CA GLU A 10 7.15 12.20 -19.45
C GLU A 10 7.84 11.45 -20.60
N SER A 11 7.34 11.66 -21.82
CA SER A 11 7.62 10.87 -23.02
C SER A 11 9.12 10.75 -23.37
N GLY A 12 9.63 9.52 -23.35
CA GLY A 12 10.91 9.08 -23.91
C GLY A 12 10.73 7.90 -24.88
N GLU A 13 11.80 7.22 -25.27
CA GLU A 13 11.68 5.97 -26.04
C GLU A 13 10.91 4.90 -25.22
N GLU A 14 10.28 3.93 -25.88
CA GLU A 14 9.40 2.94 -25.22
C GLU A 14 10.09 2.21 -24.06
N ALA A 15 11.39 1.91 -24.19
CA ALA A 15 12.18 1.29 -23.14
C ALA A 15 12.35 2.19 -21.90
N GLU A 16 12.62 3.48 -22.11
CA GLU A 16 12.78 4.46 -21.03
C GLU A 16 11.47 4.67 -20.26
N LEU A 17 10.34 4.65 -20.96
CA LEU A 17 9.01 4.70 -20.35
C LEU A 17 8.76 3.48 -19.46
N VAL A 18 9.07 2.28 -19.94
CA VAL A 18 8.88 1.04 -19.17
C VAL A 18 9.76 1.02 -17.92
N ASP A 19 11.01 1.47 -18.01
CA ASP A 19 11.91 1.53 -16.86
C ASP A 19 11.48 2.58 -15.83
N CYS A 20 11.02 3.76 -16.27
CA CYS A 20 10.44 4.74 -15.36
C CYS A 20 9.19 4.20 -14.64
N LEU A 21 8.31 3.50 -15.35
CA LEU A 21 7.11 2.88 -14.78
C LEU A 21 7.43 1.79 -13.75
N ARG A 22 8.47 0.97 -14.00
CA ARG A 22 8.97 0.00 -13.03
C ARG A 22 9.50 0.69 -11.77
N ASN A 23 10.23 1.79 -11.92
CA ASN A 23 10.72 2.57 -10.79
C ASN A 23 9.56 3.14 -9.95
N GLU A 24 8.49 3.65 -10.55
CA GLU A 24 7.29 4.07 -9.81
C GLU A 24 6.66 2.93 -9.00
N VAL A 25 6.62 1.70 -9.54
CA VAL A 25 6.16 0.52 -8.80
C VAL A 25 7.09 0.18 -7.64
N LEU A 26 8.40 0.30 -7.82
CA LEU A 26 9.39 0.09 -6.75
C LEU A 26 9.24 1.11 -5.63
N GLU A 27 9.21 2.40 -5.95
CA GLU A 27 9.09 3.49 -4.98
C GLU A 27 7.78 3.44 -4.20
N SER A 28 6.67 3.18 -4.90
CA SER A 28 5.38 2.97 -4.24
C SER A 28 5.35 1.73 -3.35
N THR A 29 6.06 0.65 -3.72
CA THR A 29 6.20 -0.55 -2.89
C THR A 29 7.01 -0.26 -1.63
N ILE A 30 8.10 0.52 -1.73
CA ILE A 30 8.88 0.96 -0.57
C ILE A 30 8.01 1.82 0.36
N THR A 31 7.22 2.73 -0.21
CA THR A 31 6.31 3.62 0.53
C THR A 31 5.25 2.80 1.28
N LEU A 32 4.66 1.81 0.61
CA LEU A 32 3.70 0.90 1.24
C LEU A 32 4.34 0.13 2.41
N ARG A 33 5.54 -0.43 2.24
CA ARG A 33 6.23 -1.16 3.32
C ARG A 33 6.48 -0.28 4.54
N LYS A 34 6.91 0.97 4.34
CA LYS A 34 7.10 1.94 5.43
C LYS A 34 5.79 2.19 6.19
N ALA A 35 4.66 2.29 5.48
CA ALA A 35 3.35 2.46 6.10
C ALA A 35 2.92 1.20 6.88
N GLU A 36 3.16 0.00 6.35
CA GLU A 36 2.91 -1.28 7.02
C GLU A 36 3.75 -1.44 8.29
N GLU A 37 5.02 -1.01 8.27
CA GLU A 37 5.88 -1.00 9.45
C GLU A 37 5.42 0.03 10.50
N ASN A 38 5.04 1.23 10.05
CA ASN A 38 4.56 2.29 10.95
C ASN A 38 3.32 1.86 11.74
N ILE A 39 2.32 1.28 11.08
CA ILE A 39 1.10 0.83 11.75
C ILE A 39 1.37 -0.31 12.73
N ARG A 40 2.30 -1.23 12.42
CA ARG A 40 2.75 -2.27 13.37
C ARG A 40 3.40 -1.67 14.61
N LEU A 41 4.27 -0.67 14.42
CA LEU A 41 4.91 0.04 15.54
C LEU A 41 3.86 0.70 16.42
N ARG A 42 2.86 1.37 15.84
CA ARG A 42 1.75 2.01 16.59
C ARG A 42 0.92 0.99 17.39
N ILE A 43 0.62 -0.18 16.82
CA ILE A 43 -0.07 -1.27 17.53
C ILE A 43 0.79 -1.82 18.66
N ASN A 44 2.08 -2.07 18.41
CA ASN A 44 2.97 -2.61 19.44
C ASN A 44 3.16 -1.65 20.62
N LYS A 45 3.06 -0.33 20.41
CA LYS A 45 3.11 0.66 21.50
C LYS A 45 2.02 0.47 22.55
N TRP A 46 0.91 -0.22 22.23
CA TRP A 46 -0.14 -0.49 23.21
C TRP A 46 0.39 -1.25 24.45
N SER A 47 1.46 -2.05 24.30
CA SER A 47 2.06 -2.77 25.43
C SER A 47 2.70 -1.85 26.48
N GLU A 48 3.00 -0.58 26.12
CA GLU A 48 3.59 0.40 27.06
C GLU A 48 2.64 0.77 28.20
N VAL A 49 1.33 0.61 28.00
CA VAL A 49 0.28 0.92 28.99
C VAL A 49 0.16 -0.15 30.09
N LYS A 50 0.77 -1.32 29.92
CA LYS A 50 0.75 -2.44 30.87
C LYS A 50 -0.68 -2.82 31.30
N ASN A 51 -1.54 -3.06 30.31
CA ASN A 51 -2.94 -3.45 30.51
C ASN A 51 -3.19 -4.80 29.83
N ALA A 52 -3.64 -5.79 30.61
CA ALA A 52 -3.83 -7.16 30.12
C ALA A 52 -4.78 -7.26 28.91
N ALA A 53 -5.84 -6.44 28.86
CA ALA A 53 -6.76 -6.44 27.73
C ALA A 53 -6.11 -5.87 26.45
N LEU A 54 -5.19 -4.91 26.58
CA LEU A 54 -4.40 -4.41 25.45
C LEU A 54 -3.35 -5.45 25.02
N ASP A 55 -2.68 -6.10 25.97
CA ASP A 55 -1.69 -7.14 25.68
C ASP A 55 -2.31 -8.30 24.88
N ASP A 56 -3.54 -8.72 25.21
CA ASP A 56 -4.30 -9.73 24.47
C ASP A 56 -4.77 -9.24 23.08
N ALA A 57 -5.01 -7.94 22.92
CA ALA A 57 -5.50 -7.36 21.67
C ALA A 57 -4.40 -7.19 20.59
N ILE A 58 -3.16 -6.92 21.00
CA ILE A 58 -2.00 -6.73 20.10
C ILE A 58 -1.84 -7.89 19.09
N PRO A 59 -1.71 -9.17 19.51
CA PRO A 59 -1.49 -10.27 18.57
C PRO A 59 -2.67 -10.45 17.60
N ILE A 60 -3.90 -10.20 18.06
CA ILE A 60 -5.10 -10.27 17.20
C ILE A 60 -5.07 -9.17 16.14
N ALA A 61 -4.72 -7.94 16.52
CA ALA A 61 -4.63 -6.81 15.61
C ALA A 61 -3.54 -7.02 14.55
N LEU A 62 -2.34 -7.46 14.97
CA LEU A 62 -1.23 -7.77 14.06
C LEU A 62 -1.57 -8.91 13.09
N TYR A 63 -2.21 -9.98 13.58
CA TYR A 63 -2.66 -11.07 12.72
C TYR A 63 -3.67 -10.60 11.67
N ARG A 64 -4.63 -9.75 12.06
CA ARG A 64 -5.61 -9.17 11.13
C ARG A 64 -4.99 -8.22 10.13
N LEU A 65 -3.98 -7.45 10.53
CA LEU A 65 -3.19 -6.63 9.62
C LEU A 65 -2.46 -7.50 8.58
N ASP A 66 -1.82 -8.59 9.01
CA ASP A 66 -1.16 -9.55 8.10
C ASP A 66 -2.13 -10.12 7.07
N LYS A 67 -3.31 -10.55 7.53
CA LYS A 67 -4.36 -11.05 6.64
C LYS A 67 -4.87 -9.98 5.68
N SER A 68 -5.08 -8.76 6.17
CA SER A 68 -5.50 -7.64 5.32
C SER A 68 -4.45 -7.34 4.23
N ASN A 69 -3.16 -7.39 4.55
CA ASN A 69 -2.09 -7.16 3.59
C ASN A 69 -1.99 -8.30 2.56
N GLN A 70 -2.20 -9.56 2.97
CA GLN A 70 -2.28 -10.71 2.05
C GLN A 70 -3.42 -10.56 1.05
N GLU A 71 -4.62 -10.19 1.51
CA GLU A 71 -5.77 -9.98 0.62
C GLU A 71 -5.58 -8.73 -0.27
N PHE A 72 -4.93 -7.68 0.23
CA PHE A 72 -4.59 -6.51 -0.58
C PHE A 72 -3.67 -6.89 -1.75
N ILE A 73 -2.67 -7.75 -1.55
CA ILE A 73 -1.80 -8.22 -2.63
C ILE A 73 -2.62 -8.94 -3.71
N ARG A 74 -3.56 -9.80 -3.32
CA ARG A 74 -4.44 -10.52 -4.26
C ARG A 74 -5.36 -9.57 -5.01
N TYR A 75 -5.97 -8.61 -4.30
CA TYR A 75 -6.80 -7.57 -4.90
C TYR A 75 -6.00 -6.74 -5.91
N ARG A 76 -4.81 -6.26 -5.53
CA ARG A 76 -3.93 -5.49 -6.41
C ARG A 76 -3.61 -6.25 -7.69
N LEU A 77 -3.23 -7.52 -7.58
CA LEU A 77 -2.94 -8.36 -8.74
C LEU A 77 -4.17 -8.49 -9.65
N ALA A 78 -5.32 -8.91 -9.11
CA ALA A 78 -6.54 -9.11 -9.89
C ALA A 78 -7.01 -7.81 -10.57
N GLN A 79 -7.01 -6.70 -9.82
CA GLN A 79 -7.45 -5.39 -10.30
C GLN A 79 -6.52 -4.85 -11.40
N CYS A 80 -5.20 -5.03 -11.26
CA CYS A 80 -4.26 -4.53 -12.24
C CYS A 80 -4.15 -5.40 -13.49
N SER A 81 -4.35 -6.73 -13.37
CA SER A 81 -4.56 -7.59 -14.55
C SER A 81 -5.84 -7.22 -15.30
N PHE A 82 -6.91 -6.83 -14.59
CA PHE A 82 -8.09 -6.29 -15.26
C PHE A 82 -7.79 -4.95 -15.95
N ALA A 83 -7.05 -4.04 -15.33
CA ALA A 83 -6.66 -2.76 -15.96
C ALA A 83 -5.77 -2.94 -17.20
N GLU A 84 -4.89 -3.95 -17.19
CA GLU A 84 -4.07 -4.33 -18.36
C GLU A 84 -4.94 -4.76 -19.55
N SER A 85 -6.07 -5.42 -19.30
CA SER A 85 -6.99 -5.85 -20.37
C SER A 85 -7.68 -4.70 -21.12
N TRP A 86 -7.52 -3.45 -20.67
CA TRP A 86 -8.15 -2.29 -21.29
C TRP A 86 -7.36 -1.81 -22.52
N GLY A 87 -7.86 -2.19 -23.70
CA GLY A 87 -7.35 -1.75 -25.00
C GLY A 87 -6.33 -2.71 -25.61
N ASN A 88 -5.58 -2.21 -26.59
CA ASN A 88 -4.58 -2.95 -27.36
C ASN A 88 -3.26 -2.15 -27.49
N GLY A 89 -2.13 -2.86 -27.64
CA GLY A 89 -0.81 -2.26 -27.84
C GLY A 89 -0.11 -1.80 -26.54
N VAL A 90 0.92 -0.96 -26.69
CA VAL A 90 1.82 -0.49 -25.60
C VAL A 90 1.06 0.19 -24.45
N GLY A 91 -0.03 0.88 -24.76
CA GLY A 91 -0.90 1.52 -23.78
C GLY A 91 -1.71 0.55 -22.91
N SER A 92 -1.83 -0.73 -23.29
CA SER A 92 -2.49 -1.76 -22.47
C SER A 92 -1.49 -2.38 -21.47
N PHE A 93 -0.28 -2.73 -21.90
CA PHE A 93 0.76 -3.29 -21.03
C PHE A 93 1.25 -2.29 -19.97
N THR A 94 1.39 -1.01 -20.29
CA THR A 94 1.87 -0.01 -19.32
C THR A 94 0.89 0.24 -18.17
N ARG A 95 -0.42 0.00 -18.37
CA ARG A 95 -1.47 0.20 -17.35
C ARG A 95 -1.28 -0.64 -16.10
N ILE A 96 -0.67 -1.83 -16.22
CA ILE A 96 -0.42 -2.67 -15.05
C ILE A 96 0.48 -1.96 -14.04
N TYR A 97 1.52 -1.26 -14.49
CA TYR A 97 2.45 -0.54 -13.62
C TYR A 97 1.78 0.64 -12.95
N PHE A 98 1.02 1.45 -13.71
CA PHE A 98 0.24 2.56 -13.15
C PHE A 98 -0.72 2.08 -12.06
N CYS A 99 -1.50 1.04 -12.35
CA CYS A 99 -2.44 0.48 -11.40
C CYS A 99 -1.73 -0.02 -10.13
N MET A 100 -0.63 -0.75 -10.27
CA MET A 100 0.12 -1.26 -9.12
C MET A 100 0.66 -0.13 -8.26
N ALA A 101 1.27 0.89 -8.88
CA ALA A 101 1.85 2.02 -8.16
C ALA A 101 0.78 2.83 -7.43
N GLU A 102 -0.35 3.10 -8.09
CA GLU A 102 -1.45 3.86 -7.51
C GLU A 102 -2.12 3.12 -6.35
N LEU A 103 -2.41 1.82 -6.50
CA LEU A 103 -2.98 1.04 -5.40
C LEU A 103 -2.03 0.95 -4.20
N ASN A 104 -0.72 0.86 -4.44
CA ASN A 104 0.28 0.92 -3.37
C ASN A 104 0.24 2.26 -2.63
N LYS A 105 0.21 3.39 -3.35
CA LYS A 105 0.14 4.74 -2.77
C LYS A 105 -1.13 4.91 -1.93
N GLN A 106 -2.29 4.55 -2.49
CA GLN A 106 -3.58 4.62 -1.78
C GLN A 106 -3.57 3.78 -0.50
N ARG A 107 -3.06 2.55 -0.56
CA ARG A 107 -2.97 1.69 0.62
C ARG A 107 -2.00 2.25 1.66
N ALA A 108 -0.86 2.80 1.22
CA ALA A 108 0.09 3.45 2.12
C ALA A 108 -0.56 4.64 2.85
N GLU A 109 -1.30 5.49 2.15
CA GLU A 109 -2.05 6.60 2.76
C GLU A 109 -3.08 6.11 3.77
N GLN A 110 -3.85 5.07 3.45
CA GLN A 110 -4.82 4.48 4.37
C GLN A 110 -4.16 3.96 5.65
N LEU A 111 -2.99 3.32 5.55
CA LEU A 111 -2.28 2.78 6.71
C LEU A 111 -1.62 3.88 7.55
N MET A 112 -1.00 4.88 6.91
CA MET A 112 -0.36 6.01 7.60
C MET A 112 -1.37 6.84 8.40
N HIS A 113 -2.56 7.06 7.84
CA HIS A 113 -3.61 7.86 8.46
C HIS A 113 -4.69 7.02 9.12
N ALA A 114 -4.44 5.73 9.34
CA ALA A 114 -5.36 4.88 10.09
C ALA A 114 -5.55 5.42 11.51
N ASP A 115 -6.80 5.44 11.97
CA ASP A 115 -7.18 5.81 13.33
C ASP A 115 -6.87 4.66 14.29
N ILE A 116 -5.58 4.49 14.59
CA ILE A 116 -5.06 3.57 15.58
C ILE A 116 -4.85 4.36 16.88
N PRO A 117 -5.56 4.00 17.97
CA PRO A 117 -5.47 4.70 19.25
C PRO A 117 -4.04 4.75 19.79
N ASN A 118 -3.69 5.87 20.42
CA ASN A 118 -2.45 6.04 21.17
C ASN A 118 -2.76 6.06 22.68
N TYR A 119 -2.92 4.87 23.25
CA TYR A 119 -3.29 4.71 24.65
C TYR A 119 -2.28 5.27 25.67
N THR A 120 -1.07 5.66 25.24
CA THR A 120 -0.08 6.30 26.13
C THR A 120 -0.34 7.79 26.35
N GLU A 121 -0.94 8.47 25.37
CA GLU A 121 -1.34 9.87 25.47
C GLU A 121 -2.72 10.01 26.12
N ASP A 122 -3.63 9.06 25.87
CA ASP A 122 -5.00 9.05 26.40
C ASP A 122 -5.07 8.75 27.92
N THR A 123 -3.95 8.32 28.53
CA THR A 123 -3.85 8.07 29.98
C THR A 123 -3.32 9.26 30.80
N LYS A 124 -3.04 10.42 30.16
CA LYS A 124 -2.68 11.67 30.84
C LYS A 124 -3.90 12.53 31.13
#